data_AF-A0A0K1PLA0-F1
#
_entry.id   AF-A0A0K1PLA0-F1
#
_cell.length_a   1.000
_cell.length_b   1.000
_cell.length_c   1.000
_cell.angle_alpha   90.00
_cell.angle_beta   90.00
_cell.angle_gamma   90.00
#
_symmetry.space_group_name_H-M   'P 1'
#
loop_
_entity.id
_entity.type
_entity.pdbx_description
1 polymer ?
#
loop_
_entity_poly.entity_id
_entity_poly.type
_entity_poly.pdbx_seq_one_letter_code
_entity_poly.pdbx_strand_id
1 'polypeptide(L)'
;MKTIASAMLLLALPLVGCASIPQPVATPTGEPLSVREHTETGYVTEKVKVGEVEHKGTNGQTYGKSEVYQNQTRSFQYQVWGGYQGDVKVSDDDFYRISNDQKAIQEVQDKRESGVVLNRVGLGLLALGAAGVVGGYAINSSWEPDPNNPGATAPKTGMYILTGGLITAAVGGILTWVGISKAHSEHPLTQDRAQAAAANYNRSLGAGPAVTTTTGFALP
;
A
#
# COMPACT_ATOMS: atom_id res chain seq x y z
N MET A 1 -3.58 -45.63 -3.53
CA MET A 1 -2.79 -44.40 -3.69
C MET A 1 -3.36 -43.35 -2.73
N LYS A 2 -2.69 -43.12 -1.59
CA LYS A 2 -3.13 -42.23 -0.50
C LYS A 2 -1.92 -41.44 0.01
N THR A 3 -1.41 -40.49 -0.76
CA THR A 3 -0.24 -39.66 -0.38
C THR A 3 -0.27 -38.28 -1.04
N ILE A 4 -1.38 -37.55 -0.94
CA ILE A 4 -1.45 -36.13 -1.40
C ILE A 4 -1.91 -35.18 -0.25
N ALA A 5 -2.20 -35.70 0.95
CA ALA A 5 -2.76 -34.89 2.03
C ALA A 5 -1.74 -34.07 2.88
N SER A 6 -0.43 -34.16 2.62
CA SER A 6 0.60 -33.62 3.55
C SER A 6 1.29 -32.32 3.13
N ALA A 7 0.93 -31.69 1.99
CA ALA A 7 1.66 -30.51 1.50
C ALA A 7 0.97 -29.14 1.75
N MET A 8 -0.25 -29.11 2.28
CA MET A 8 -1.07 -27.87 2.32
C MET A 8 -1.09 -27.13 3.67
N LEU A 9 -0.25 -27.53 4.63
CA LEU A 9 -0.19 -26.95 5.98
C LEU A 9 1.15 -26.22 6.26
N LEU A 10 1.71 -25.54 5.27
CA LEU A 10 2.92 -24.70 5.40
C LEU A 10 2.67 -23.22 5.05
N LEU A 11 1.42 -22.83 4.78
CA LEU A 11 1.00 -21.44 4.53
C LEU A 11 0.61 -20.69 5.82
N ALA A 12 0.99 -21.21 6.98
CA ALA A 12 1.19 -20.40 8.19
C ALA A 12 2.57 -19.71 8.11
N LEU A 13 2.84 -19.04 6.98
CA LEU A 13 3.89 -18.02 6.94
C LEU A 13 3.52 -17.04 8.05
N PRO A 14 4.39 -16.84 9.04
CA PRO A 14 4.06 -15.97 10.14
C PRO A 14 3.74 -14.61 9.51
N LEU A 15 2.56 -14.06 9.83
CA LEU A 15 2.14 -12.72 9.47
C LEU A 15 3.01 -11.70 10.23
N VAL A 16 4.34 -11.78 10.07
CA VAL A 16 5.37 -10.97 10.76
C VAL A 16 5.37 -9.53 10.24
N GLY A 17 4.54 -9.21 9.26
CA GLY A 17 4.23 -7.85 8.86
C GLY A 17 3.05 -7.23 9.63
N CYS A 18 2.89 -7.51 10.93
CA CYS A 18 1.96 -6.74 11.76
C CYS A 18 2.38 -5.27 11.65
N ALA A 19 1.60 -4.45 10.95
CA ALA A 19 1.79 -3.01 10.92
C ALA A 19 1.93 -2.51 12.38
N SER A 20 3.16 -2.20 12.78
CA SER A 20 3.48 -1.67 14.10
C SER A 20 3.52 -0.16 13.97
N ILE A 21 2.87 0.54 14.90
CA ILE A 21 2.96 2.00 14.96
C ILE A 21 4.42 2.36 15.28
N PRO A 22 5.10 3.16 14.43
CA PRO A 22 6.42 3.69 14.72
C PRO A 22 6.40 4.35 16.10
N GLN A 23 7.33 3.95 16.98
CA GLN A 23 7.47 4.64 18.27
C GLN A 23 8.23 5.95 18.06
N PRO A 24 7.81 7.06 18.69
CA PRO A 24 8.56 8.31 18.66
C PRO A 24 9.93 8.11 19.30
N VAL A 25 11.00 8.60 18.68
CA VAL A 25 12.40 8.36 19.13
C VAL A 25 13.17 9.66 19.36
N ALA A 26 12.81 10.75 18.68
CA ALA A 26 13.61 11.97 18.73
C ALA A 26 13.50 12.68 20.09
N THR A 27 14.63 12.97 20.74
CA THR A 27 14.61 13.81 21.95
C THR A 27 14.52 15.29 21.54
N PRO A 28 13.66 16.12 22.18
CA PRO A 28 13.60 17.54 21.87
C PRO A 28 14.95 18.21 22.14
N THR A 29 15.57 18.81 21.10
CA THR A 29 16.88 19.48 21.25
C THR A 29 16.74 20.91 21.80
N GLY A 30 15.55 21.49 21.70
CA GLY A 30 15.28 22.89 22.03
C GLY A 30 15.56 23.87 20.87
N GLU A 31 16.03 23.36 19.74
CA GLU A 31 16.20 24.16 18.53
C GLU A 31 14.85 24.45 17.85
N PRO A 32 14.76 25.53 17.04
CA PRO A 32 13.55 25.86 16.29
C PRO A 32 13.09 24.71 15.39
N LEU A 33 11.77 24.55 15.30
CA LEU A 33 11.15 23.66 14.33
C LEU A 33 11.03 24.37 12.98
N SER A 34 11.25 23.62 11.91
CA SER A 34 11.02 24.08 10.54
C SER A 34 10.31 23.01 9.72
N VAL A 35 9.54 23.45 8.73
CA VAL A 35 8.98 22.58 7.69
C VAL A 35 9.74 22.92 6.41
N ARG A 36 10.43 21.94 5.86
CA ARG A 36 11.23 22.10 4.63
C ARG A 36 10.60 21.28 3.53
N GLU A 37 10.55 21.85 2.33
CA GLU A 37 10.15 21.16 1.11
C GLU A 37 11.39 20.84 0.29
N HIS A 38 11.45 19.64 -0.25
CA HIS A 38 12.43 19.24 -1.24
C HIS A 38 11.78 18.46 -2.37
N THR A 39 12.34 18.58 -3.57
CA THR A 39 11.88 17.83 -4.73
C THR A 39 12.68 16.53 -4.83
N GLU A 40 12.00 15.40 -4.80
CA GLU A 40 12.59 14.10 -5.08
C GLU A 40 12.39 13.72 -6.55
N THR A 41 13.40 13.10 -7.15
CA THR A 41 13.31 12.55 -8.50
C THR A 41 13.12 11.03 -8.41
N GLY A 42 11.97 10.56 -8.84
CA GLY A 42 11.67 9.15 -9.01
C GLY A 42 11.91 8.70 -10.45
N TYR A 43 12.17 7.40 -10.62
CA TYR A 43 12.24 6.76 -11.93
C TYR A 43 11.19 5.66 -12.00
N VAL A 44 10.39 5.66 -13.08
CA VAL A 44 9.44 4.58 -13.37
C VAL A 44 9.79 3.96 -14.71
N THR A 45 9.91 2.63 -14.73
CA THR A 45 10.07 1.88 -15.97
C THR A 45 8.71 1.35 -16.41
N GLU A 46 8.17 1.91 -17.48
CA GLU A 46 6.87 1.53 -18.05
C GLU A 46 7.07 0.78 -19.36
N LYS A 47 6.23 -0.24 -19.61
CA LYS A 47 6.14 -0.87 -20.93
C LYS A 47 5.27 0.00 -21.83
N VAL A 48 5.89 0.73 -22.75
CA VAL A 48 5.21 1.61 -23.69
C VAL A 48 5.10 0.90 -25.04
N LYS A 49 3.92 0.93 -25.67
CA LYS A 49 3.74 0.44 -27.05
C LYS A 49 4.55 1.36 -27.98
N VAL A 50 5.58 0.82 -28.60
CA VAL A 50 6.48 1.55 -29.52
C VAL A 50 6.17 1.27 -30.99
N GLY A 51 5.36 0.26 -31.27
CA GLY A 51 4.95 -0.05 -32.62
C GLY A 51 3.86 -1.10 -32.70
N GLU A 52 3.39 -1.30 -33.91
CA GLU A 52 2.47 -2.38 -34.28
C GLU A 52 2.98 -3.00 -35.58
N VAL A 53 3.14 -4.31 -35.59
CA VAL A 53 3.57 -5.08 -36.75
C VAL A 53 2.33 -5.77 -37.32
N GLU A 54 1.96 -5.40 -38.54
CA GLU A 54 0.93 -6.10 -39.30
C GLU A 54 1.54 -7.31 -40.00
N HIS A 55 1.02 -8.50 -39.74
CA HIS A 55 1.43 -9.72 -40.43
C HIS A 55 0.58 -9.89 -41.68
N LYS A 56 1.19 -9.77 -42.85
CA LYS A 56 0.52 -9.94 -44.15
C LYS A 56 0.89 -11.29 -44.76
N GLY A 57 -0.12 -12.02 -45.25
CA GLY A 57 0.06 -13.27 -45.98
C GLY A 57 0.59 -13.03 -47.41
N THR A 58 0.93 -14.11 -48.10
CA THR A 58 1.50 -14.10 -49.47
C THR A 58 0.57 -13.45 -50.51
N ASN A 59 -0.74 -13.38 -50.21
CA ASN A 59 -1.77 -12.73 -51.01
C ASN A 59 -2.00 -11.25 -50.63
N GLY A 60 -1.19 -10.68 -49.74
CA GLY A 60 -1.33 -9.30 -49.24
C GLY A 60 -2.41 -9.11 -48.18
N GLN A 61 -3.11 -10.16 -47.75
CA GLN A 61 -4.14 -10.05 -46.70
C GLN A 61 -3.52 -10.01 -45.30
N THR A 62 -4.00 -9.10 -44.44
CA THR A 62 -3.57 -9.00 -43.04
C THR A 62 -4.19 -10.14 -42.23
N TYR A 63 -3.35 -10.97 -41.60
CA TYR A 63 -3.77 -12.14 -40.81
C TYR A 63 -3.69 -11.91 -39.29
N GLY A 64 -3.02 -10.84 -38.87
CA GLY A 64 -2.90 -10.48 -37.47
C GLY A 64 -2.09 -9.21 -37.25
N LYS A 65 -2.22 -8.65 -36.04
CA LYS A 65 -1.46 -7.49 -35.57
C LYS A 65 -0.71 -7.91 -34.31
N SER A 66 0.58 -7.61 -34.24
CA SER A 66 1.38 -7.79 -33.03
C SER A 66 1.82 -6.43 -32.50
N GLU A 67 1.55 -6.17 -31.23
CA GLU A 67 1.99 -4.95 -30.57
C GLU A 67 3.42 -5.12 -30.06
N VAL A 68 4.29 -4.16 -30.38
CA VAL A 68 5.67 -4.14 -29.92
C VAL A 68 5.78 -3.19 -28.75
N TYR A 69 6.20 -3.71 -27.61
CA TYR A 69 6.41 -2.94 -26.39
C TYR A 69 7.90 -2.79 -26.10
N GLN A 70 8.30 -1.63 -25.60
CA GLN A 70 9.64 -1.39 -25.11
C GLN A 70 9.56 -0.81 -23.68
N ASN A 71 10.49 -1.22 -22.84
CA ASN A 71 10.66 -0.62 -21.53
C ASN A 71 11.22 0.80 -21.72
N GLN A 72 10.48 1.81 -21.29
CA GLN A 72 10.94 3.20 -21.22
C GLN A 72 11.04 3.61 -19.75
N THR A 73 12.22 4.08 -19.33
CA THR A 73 12.37 4.69 -18.01
C THR A 73 12.07 6.18 -18.12
N ARG A 74 11.07 6.64 -17.37
CA ARG A 74 10.69 8.04 -17.24
C ARG A 74 11.10 8.55 -15.86
N SER A 75 11.72 9.72 -15.80
CA SER A 75 11.92 10.43 -14.54
C SER A 75 10.70 11.30 -14.25
N PHE A 76 10.21 11.27 -13.02
CA PHE A 76 9.20 12.20 -12.53
C PHE A 76 9.71 12.88 -11.28
N GLN A 77 9.32 14.12 -11.07
CA GLN A 77 9.66 14.89 -9.88
C GLN A 77 8.41 15.08 -9.04
N TYR A 78 8.53 14.84 -7.74
CA TYR A 78 7.45 15.10 -6.78
C TYR A 78 8.01 15.87 -5.58
N GLN A 79 7.19 16.78 -5.06
CA GLN A 79 7.54 17.56 -3.88
C GLN A 79 7.20 16.75 -2.64
N VAL A 80 8.15 16.68 -1.71
CA VAL A 80 8.00 16.08 -0.39
C VAL A 80 8.31 17.17 0.62
N TRP A 81 7.55 17.22 1.71
CA TRP A 81 7.87 18.09 2.84
C TRP A 81 8.30 17.25 4.02
N GLY A 82 8.98 17.84 5.00
CA GLY A 82 9.31 17.15 6.24
C GLY A 82 9.45 18.12 7.39
N GLY A 83 9.19 17.63 8.61
CA GLY A 83 9.49 18.34 9.84
C GLY A 83 10.97 18.21 10.21
N TYR A 84 11.58 19.30 10.64
CA TYR A 84 12.98 19.34 11.08
C TYR A 84 13.10 20.08 12.40
N GLN A 85 14.00 19.62 13.26
CA GLN A 85 14.47 20.36 14.43
C GLN A 85 15.96 20.67 14.22
N GLY A 86 16.30 21.96 14.09
CA GLY A 86 17.60 22.34 13.55
C GLY A 86 17.78 21.75 12.14
N ASP A 87 18.83 20.97 11.94
CA ASP A 87 19.13 20.27 10.67
C ASP A 87 18.75 18.78 10.66
N VAL A 88 18.17 18.27 11.74
CA VAL A 88 17.78 16.86 11.85
C VAL A 88 16.33 16.69 11.43
N LYS A 89 16.06 15.81 10.45
CA LYS A 89 14.69 15.39 10.10
C LYS A 89 14.08 14.68 11.29
N VAL A 90 12.92 15.14 11.74
CA VAL A 90 12.14 14.49 12.80
C VAL A 90 10.94 13.78 12.19
N SER A 91 10.52 12.68 12.82
CA SER A 91 9.28 11.99 12.42
C SER A 91 8.08 12.91 12.67
N ASP A 92 6.98 12.75 11.92
CA ASP A 92 5.77 13.55 12.14
C ASP A 92 5.23 13.39 13.57
N ASP A 93 5.32 12.20 14.16
CA ASP A 93 4.90 11.97 15.56
C ASP A 93 5.76 12.77 16.54
N ASP A 94 7.08 12.75 16.35
CA ASP A 94 8.00 13.52 17.16
C ASP A 94 7.83 15.01 16.95
N PHE A 95 7.58 15.44 15.71
CA PHE A 95 7.37 16.83 15.36
C PHE A 95 6.18 17.43 16.13
N TYR A 96 5.01 16.76 16.09
CA TYR A 96 3.82 17.23 16.80
C TYR A 96 3.94 17.08 18.32
N ARG A 97 4.68 16.08 18.79
CA ARG A 97 5.02 15.93 20.21
C ARG A 97 5.90 17.07 20.72
N ILE A 98 6.94 17.43 19.97
CA ILE A 98 7.86 18.54 20.30
C ILE A 98 7.11 19.87 20.24
N SER A 99 6.25 20.07 19.24
CA SER A 99 5.43 21.29 19.11
C SER A 99 4.30 21.37 20.13
N ASN A 100 4.06 20.31 20.92
CA ASN A 100 2.96 20.19 21.88
C ASN A 100 1.55 20.39 21.27
N ASP A 101 1.34 19.97 20.02
CA ASP A 101 0.00 20.00 19.39
C ASP A 101 -0.75 18.68 19.69
N GLN A 102 -1.37 18.64 20.87
CA GLN A 102 -2.10 17.45 21.36
C GLN A 102 -3.18 16.96 20.38
N LYS A 103 -3.84 17.89 19.67
CA LYS A 103 -4.88 17.54 18.70
C LYS A 103 -4.27 16.88 17.46
N ALA A 104 -3.11 17.34 17.01
CA ALA A 104 -2.41 16.71 15.89
C ALA A 104 -1.89 15.32 16.29
N ILE A 105 -1.32 15.17 17.48
CA ILE A 105 -0.85 13.87 18.00
C ILE A 105 -2.00 12.84 18.00
N GLN A 106 -3.16 13.21 18.54
CA GLN A 106 -4.34 12.34 18.56
C GLN A 106 -4.79 11.98 17.14
N GLU A 107 -4.88 12.95 16.23
CA GLU A 107 -5.30 12.68 14.86
C GLU A 107 -4.34 11.75 14.10
N VAL A 108 -3.03 11.89 14.32
CA VAL A 108 -2.03 10.98 13.75
C VAL A 108 -2.17 9.57 14.33
N GLN A 109 -2.32 9.46 15.65
CA GLN A 109 -2.55 8.19 16.33
C GLN A 109 -3.83 7.50 15.83
N ASP A 110 -4.95 8.22 15.76
CA ASP A 110 -6.23 7.72 15.26
C ASP A 110 -6.12 7.22 13.81
N LYS A 111 -5.45 7.99 12.94
CA LYS A 111 -5.24 7.59 11.53
C LYS A 111 -4.41 6.31 11.44
N ARG A 112 -3.33 6.20 12.22
CA ARG A 112 -2.46 5.01 12.22
C ARG A 112 -3.13 3.80 12.83
N GLU A 113 -3.84 3.97 13.95
CA GLU A 113 -4.63 2.92 14.58
C GLU A 113 -5.71 2.41 13.62
N SER A 114 -6.41 3.32 12.93
CA SER A 114 -7.38 2.93 11.89
C SER A 114 -6.71 2.12 10.77
N GLY A 115 -5.47 2.45 10.40
CA GLY A 115 -4.65 1.69 9.45
C GLY A 115 -4.32 0.29 9.95
N VAL A 116 -3.92 0.15 11.22
CA VAL A 116 -3.65 -1.15 11.85
C VAL A 116 -4.93 -2.00 11.92
N VAL A 117 -6.07 -1.41 12.27
CA VAL A 117 -7.37 -2.09 12.31
C VAL A 117 -7.78 -2.57 10.92
N LEU A 118 -7.69 -1.70 9.91
CA LEU A 118 -7.98 -2.05 8.52
C LEU A 118 -7.07 -3.17 8.01
N ASN A 119 -5.78 -3.13 8.36
CA ASN A 119 -4.82 -4.18 8.02
C ASN A 119 -5.23 -5.52 8.65
N ARG A 120 -5.57 -5.54 9.94
CA ARG A 120 -6.01 -6.76 10.64
C ARG A 120 -7.31 -7.34 10.07
N VAL A 121 -8.30 -6.49 9.81
CA VAL A 121 -9.57 -6.91 9.18
C VAL A 121 -9.32 -7.43 7.76
N GLY A 122 -8.48 -6.73 6.99
CA GLY A 122 -8.09 -7.13 5.64
C GLY A 122 -7.43 -8.50 5.62
N LEU A 123 -6.47 -8.76 6.51
CA LEU A 123 -5.81 -10.05 6.64
C LEU A 123 -6.79 -11.16 7.03
N GLY A 124 -7.73 -10.87 7.94
CA GLY A 124 -8.78 -11.81 8.33
C GLY A 124 -9.66 -12.23 7.15
N LEU A 125 -10.13 -11.26 6.36
CA LEU A 125 -10.92 -11.52 5.15
C LEU A 125 -10.09 -12.24 4.07
N LEU A 126 -8.83 -11.85 3.88
CA LEU A 126 -7.93 -12.51 2.94
C LEU A 126 -7.77 -14.00 3.29
N ALA A 127 -7.50 -14.30 4.55
CA ALA A 127 -7.35 -15.68 5.04
C ALA A 127 -8.65 -16.48 4.89
N LEU A 128 -9.80 -15.90 5.26
CA LEU A 128 -11.11 -16.52 5.11
C LEU A 128 -11.43 -16.79 3.63
N GLY A 129 -11.16 -15.82 2.75
CA GLY A 129 -11.36 -15.95 1.31
C GLY A 129 -10.49 -17.04 0.71
N ALA A 130 -9.20 -17.08 1.07
CA ALA A 130 -8.28 -18.13 0.63
C ALA A 130 -8.73 -19.52 1.07
N ALA A 131 -9.19 -19.67 2.33
CA ALA A 131 -9.76 -20.92 2.82
C ALA A 131 -11.03 -21.31 2.03
N GLY A 132 -11.88 -20.34 1.69
CA GLY A 132 -13.05 -20.54 0.83
C GLY A 132 -12.66 -21.05 -0.56
N VAL A 133 -11.66 -20.46 -1.21
CA VAL A 133 -11.18 -20.91 -2.53
C VAL A 133 -10.68 -22.36 -2.47
N VAL A 134 -9.87 -22.70 -1.47
CA VAL A 134 -9.34 -24.06 -1.31
C VAL A 134 -10.46 -25.06 -1.02
N GLY A 135 -11.37 -24.74 -0.10
CA GLY A 135 -12.51 -25.59 0.23
C GLY A 135 -13.48 -25.77 -0.94
N GLY A 136 -13.79 -24.69 -1.66
CA GLY A 136 -14.63 -24.71 -2.86
C GLY A 136 -14.01 -25.55 -3.98
N TYR A 137 -12.70 -25.43 -4.20
CA TYR A 137 -11.96 -26.27 -5.14
C TYR A 137 -12.01 -27.74 -4.74
N ALA A 138 -11.72 -28.07 -3.48
CA ALA A 138 -11.76 -29.45 -2.99
C ALA A 138 -13.14 -30.10 -3.11
N ILE A 139 -14.23 -29.36 -2.81
CA ILE A 139 -15.60 -29.84 -2.98
C ILE A 139 -15.91 -30.09 -4.46
N ASN A 140 -15.49 -29.16 -5.33
CA ASN A 140 -15.75 -29.26 -6.76
C ASN A 140 -14.92 -30.37 -7.44
N SER A 141 -13.67 -30.57 -7.01
CA SER A 141 -12.79 -31.62 -7.56
C SER A 141 -13.11 -33.01 -7.05
N SER A 142 -13.79 -33.13 -5.91
CA SER A 142 -14.19 -34.42 -5.32
C SER A 142 -15.55 -34.91 -5.83
N TRP A 143 -16.18 -34.17 -6.74
CA TRP A 143 -17.43 -34.60 -7.35
C TRP A 143 -17.16 -35.58 -8.49
N GLU A 144 -17.65 -36.81 -8.34
CA GLU A 144 -17.69 -37.81 -9.40
C GLU A 144 -19.14 -37.92 -9.91
N PRO A 145 -19.36 -37.89 -11.24
CA PRO A 145 -20.70 -38.08 -11.80
C PRO A 145 -21.25 -39.46 -11.42
N ASP A 146 -22.49 -39.52 -10.93
CA ASP A 146 -23.15 -40.80 -10.65
C ASP A 146 -23.38 -41.56 -11.98
N PRO A 147 -22.84 -42.78 -12.15
CA PRO A 147 -23.01 -43.56 -13.37
C PRO A 147 -24.48 -43.90 -13.67
N ASN A 148 -25.37 -43.88 -12.67
CA ASN A 148 -26.80 -44.14 -12.83
C ASN A 148 -27.60 -42.88 -13.17
N ASN A 149 -27.01 -41.70 -13.07
CA ASN A 149 -27.65 -40.43 -13.40
C ASN A 149 -26.67 -39.48 -14.12
N PRO A 150 -26.35 -39.75 -15.41
CA PRO A 150 -25.36 -38.98 -16.17
C PRO A 150 -25.78 -37.52 -16.44
N GLY A 151 -27.03 -37.15 -16.14
CA GLY A 151 -27.52 -35.77 -16.19
C GLY A 151 -27.30 -34.98 -14.89
N ALA A 152 -26.81 -35.61 -13.83
CA ALA A 152 -26.50 -34.93 -12.59
C ALA A 152 -25.40 -33.88 -12.83
N THR A 153 -25.71 -32.62 -12.53
CA THR A 153 -24.75 -31.53 -12.65
C THR A 153 -23.93 -31.41 -11.37
N ALA A 154 -22.67 -30.97 -11.52
CA ALA A 154 -21.80 -30.71 -10.37
C ALA A 154 -22.50 -29.78 -9.35
N PRO A 155 -22.31 -30.00 -8.04
CA PRO A 155 -22.97 -29.22 -7.01
C PRO A 155 -22.53 -27.76 -7.13
N LYS A 156 -23.49 -26.88 -7.46
CA LYS A 156 -23.27 -25.43 -7.58
C LYS A 156 -22.68 -24.82 -6.30
N THR A 157 -22.89 -25.47 -5.15
CA THR A 157 -22.32 -25.12 -3.84
C THR A 157 -20.80 -24.94 -3.90
N GLY A 158 -20.06 -25.83 -4.56
CA GLY A 158 -18.59 -25.72 -4.68
C GLY A 158 -18.17 -24.48 -5.46
N MET A 159 -18.88 -24.18 -6.55
CA MET A 159 -18.65 -22.97 -7.35
C MET A 159 -19.00 -21.69 -6.58
N TYR A 160 -20.10 -21.67 -5.80
CA TYR A 160 -20.45 -20.51 -4.99
C TYR A 160 -19.43 -20.24 -3.88
N ILE A 161 -18.92 -21.29 -3.22
CA ILE A 161 -17.87 -21.17 -2.20
C ILE A 161 -16.58 -20.64 -2.83
N LEU A 162 -16.20 -21.15 -4.01
CA LEU A 162 -15.00 -20.70 -4.72
C LEU A 162 -15.11 -19.23 -5.13
N THR A 163 -16.20 -18.84 -5.79
CA THR A 163 -16.43 -17.45 -6.23
C THR A 163 -16.55 -16.51 -5.04
N GLY A 164 -17.28 -16.91 -3.99
CA GLY A 164 -17.37 -16.15 -2.74
C GLY A 164 -15.99 -15.96 -2.10
N GLY A 165 -15.20 -17.03 -2.03
CA GLY A 165 -13.82 -17.01 -1.51
C GLY A 165 -12.91 -16.04 -2.27
N LEU A 166 -12.97 -16.04 -3.60
CA LEU A 166 -12.18 -15.10 -4.43
C LEU A 166 -12.56 -13.64 -4.17
N ILE A 167 -13.86 -13.33 -4.09
CA ILE A 167 -14.33 -11.98 -3.81
C ILE A 167 -13.89 -11.55 -2.42
N THR A 168 -14.08 -12.40 -1.40
CA THR A 168 -13.66 -12.09 -0.03
C THR A 168 -12.14 -11.90 0.06
N ALA A 169 -11.35 -12.72 -0.65
CA ALA A 169 -9.90 -12.59 -0.70
C ALA A 169 -9.46 -11.27 -1.36
N ALA A 170 -10.09 -10.88 -2.48
CA ALA A 170 -9.80 -9.62 -3.15
C ALA A 170 -10.09 -8.40 -2.26
N VAL A 171 -11.26 -8.39 -1.60
CA VAL A 171 -11.64 -7.33 -0.64
C VAL A 171 -10.66 -7.29 0.53
N GLY A 172 -10.29 -8.46 1.08
CA GLY A 172 -9.30 -8.56 2.15
C GLY A 172 -7.93 -8.01 1.74
N GLY A 173 -7.47 -8.34 0.53
CA GLY A 173 -6.22 -7.82 -0.03
C GLY A 173 -6.20 -6.30 -0.17
N ILE A 174 -7.29 -5.70 -0.68
CA ILE A 174 -7.42 -4.23 -0.82
C ILE A 174 -7.39 -3.55 0.56
N LEU A 175 -8.15 -4.06 1.53
CA LEU A 175 -8.17 -3.51 2.89
C LEU A 175 -6.81 -3.62 3.60
N THR A 176 -6.11 -4.73 3.39
CA THR A 176 -4.75 -4.95 3.89
C THR A 176 -3.81 -3.89 3.32
N TRP A 177 -3.83 -3.68 2.00
CA TRP A 177 -3.00 -2.70 1.33
C TRP A 177 -3.31 -1.26 1.78
N VAL A 178 -4.58 -0.88 1.85
CA VAL A 178 -5.00 0.44 2.35
C VAL A 178 -4.59 0.63 3.82
N GLY A 179 -4.72 -0.42 4.65
CA GLY A 179 -4.34 -0.40 6.05
C GLY A 179 -2.84 -0.16 6.24
N ILE A 180 -2.00 -0.88 5.48
CA ILE A 180 -0.54 -0.70 5.48
C ILE A 180 -0.17 0.72 5.03
N SER A 181 -0.75 1.20 3.93
CA SER A 181 -0.48 2.55 3.39
C SER A 181 -0.88 3.66 4.38
N LYS A 182 -1.99 3.49 5.12
CA LYS A 182 -2.40 4.43 6.17
C LYS A 182 -1.49 4.36 7.39
N ALA A 183 -1.11 3.16 7.84
CA ALA A 183 -0.28 2.97 9.02
C ALA A 183 1.15 3.52 8.84
N HIS A 184 1.67 3.49 7.60
CA HIS A 184 3.03 3.96 7.25
C HIS A 184 3.02 5.30 6.49
N SER A 185 1.91 6.01 6.46
CA SER A 185 1.87 7.33 5.82
C SER A 185 2.84 8.27 6.54
N GLU A 186 3.85 8.75 5.82
CA GLU A 186 4.86 9.68 6.36
C GLU A 186 4.22 11.01 6.78
N HIS A 187 3.20 11.46 6.03
CA HIS A 187 2.52 12.75 6.21
C HIS A 187 1.01 12.60 6.37
N PRO A 188 0.54 12.14 7.55
CA PRO A 188 -0.88 11.95 7.83
C PRO A 188 -1.67 13.27 7.95
N LEU A 189 -0.98 14.41 8.12
CA LEU A 189 -1.56 15.74 8.25
C LEU A 189 -1.08 16.67 7.13
N THR A 190 -1.75 17.82 6.96
CA THR A 190 -1.38 18.79 5.93
C THR A 190 -0.17 19.61 6.33
N GLN A 191 0.59 20.04 5.33
CA GLN A 191 1.76 20.90 5.51
C GLN A 191 1.44 22.21 6.24
N ASP A 192 0.30 22.85 5.94
CA ASP A 192 -0.13 24.09 6.59
C ASP A 192 -0.25 23.92 8.11
N ARG A 193 -0.72 22.75 8.56
CA ARG A 193 -0.83 22.45 9.98
C ARG A 193 0.53 22.21 10.63
N ALA A 194 1.45 21.54 9.92
CA ALA A 194 2.83 21.40 10.38
C ALA A 194 3.51 22.79 10.51
N GLN A 195 3.30 23.69 9.55
CA GLN A 195 3.81 25.07 9.60
C GLN A 195 3.23 25.86 10.77
N ALA A 196 1.91 25.75 11.01
CA ALA A 196 1.26 26.39 12.16
C ALA A 196 1.81 25.87 13.50
N ALA A 197 2.03 24.56 13.62
CA ALA A 197 2.60 23.93 14.80
C ALA A 197 4.05 24.38 15.06
N ALA A 198 4.90 24.41 14.03
CA ALA A 198 6.25 24.97 14.12
C ALA A 198 6.25 26.44 14.52
N ALA A 199 5.36 27.25 13.94
CA ALA A 199 5.26 28.67 14.27
C ALA A 199 4.81 28.92 15.72
N ASN A 200 3.93 28.07 16.27
CA ASN A 200 3.52 28.14 17.67
C ASN A 200 4.68 27.76 18.61
N TYR A 201 5.42 26.70 18.27
CA TYR A 201 6.59 26.26 19.04
C TYR A 201 7.73 27.29 19.02
N ASN A 202 8.07 27.84 17.85
CA ASN A 202 9.13 28.83 17.76
C ASN A 202 8.78 30.11 18.53
N ARG A 203 7.49 30.50 18.55
CA ARG A 203 7.01 31.60 19.40
C ARG A 203 7.21 31.32 20.89
N SER A 204 7.03 30.08 21.36
CA SER A 204 7.26 29.76 22.78
C SER A 204 8.74 29.78 23.16
N LEU A 205 9.64 29.57 22.19
CA LEU A 205 11.09 29.71 22.36
C LEU A 205 11.59 31.16 22.26
N GLY A 206 10.74 32.11 21.87
CA GLY A 206 11.17 33.46 21.51
C GLY A 206 11.97 33.52 20.20
N ALA A 207 11.99 32.44 19.42
CA ALA A 207 12.53 32.43 18.07
C ALA A 207 11.54 33.13 17.12
N GLY A 208 12.06 33.82 16.11
CA GLY A 208 11.24 34.46 15.08
C GLY A 208 10.33 33.48 14.33
N PRO A 209 9.43 33.98 13.46
CA PRO A 209 8.50 33.13 12.71
C PRO A 209 9.26 32.05 11.92
N ALA A 210 8.70 30.84 11.88
CA ALA A 210 9.27 29.73 11.11
C ALA A 210 9.39 30.14 9.63
N VAL A 211 10.61 30.11 9.09
CA VAL A 211 10.87 30.40 7.68
C VAL A 211 10.71 29.10 6.90
N THR A 212 9.75 29.05 5.98
CA THR A 212 9.69 27.99 4.98
C THR A 212 10.81 28.22 3.99
N THR A 213 11.81 27.33 3.97
CA THR A 213 12.87 27.36 2.97
C THR A 213 12.55 26.35 1.89
N THR A 214 12.12 26.84 0.72
CA THR A 214 12.04 26.02 -0.49
C THR A 214 13.45 25.94 -1.07
N THR A 215 14.17 24.85 -0.81
CA THR A 215 15.46 24.58 -1.43
C THR A 215 15.24 24.16 -2.89
N GLY A 216 15.24 25.13 -3.80
CA GLY A 216 15.26 24.86 -5.24
C GLY A 216 16.61 24.28 -5.63
N PHE A 217 16.66 22.99 -5.98
CA PHE A 217 17.81 22.44 -6.69
C PHE A 217 17.85 23.06 -8.09
N ALA A 218 18.80 23.96 -8.32
CA ALA A 218 19.16 24.39 -9.67
C ALA A 218 19.77 23.17 -10.39
N LEU A 219 19.05 22.63 -11.37
CA LEU A 219 19.60 21.63 -12.26
C LEU A 219 20.75 22.28 -13.08
N PRO A 220 21.91 21.62 -13.20
CA PRO A 220 23.01 22.07 -14.05
C PRO A 220 22.66 22.04 -15.55
#